data_AF-A0A1U7J0Y5-F1
#
_entry.id   AF-A0A1U7J0Y5-F1
#
_cell.length_a   1.000
_cell.length_b   1.000
_cell.length_c   1.000
_cell.angle_alpha   90.00
_cell.angle_beta   90.00
_cell.angle_gamma   90.00
#
_symmetry.space_group_name_H-M   'P 1'
#
loop_
_entity.id
_entity.type
_entity.pdbx_description
1 polymer ?
#
loop_
_entity_poly.entity_id
_entity_poly.type
_entity_poly.pdbx_seq_one_letter_code
_entity_poly.pdbx_strand_id
1 'polypeptide(L)'
;MADSGTSPISENFDSLPREVRVDNLRNVLETLQIADEIAKQGYLITSSELADLMDVNASAVTSRGEFWAWRNWSVSRVRREGNQILWQIERID
;
A
#
# COMPACT_ATOMS: atom_id res chain seq x y z
N MET A 1 -20.58 -17.22 -28.48
CA MET A 1 -20.67 -16.69 -27.10
C MET A 1 -19.49 -15.76 -26.92
N ALA A 2 -19.74 -14.45 -26.86
CA ALA A 2 -18.67 -13.43 -26.82
C ALA A 2 -18.24 -13.17 -25.37
N ASP A 3 -16.93 -13.02 -25.22
CA ASP A 3 -16.17 -12.74 -24.00
C ASP A 3 -16.54 -11.35 -23.44
N SER A 4 -17.02 -11.31 -22.20
CA SER A 4 -17.36 -10.07 -21.50
C SER A 4 -16.08 -9.38 -21.04
N GLY A 5 -15.69 -8.34 -21.77
CA GLY A 5 -14.62 -7.44 -21.39
C GLY A 5 -14.92 -6.73 -20.08
N THR A 6 -14.27 -7.17 -19.00
CA THR A 6 -14.13 -6.39 -17.78
C THR A 6 -13.25 -5.17 -18.09
N SER A 7 -13.88 -4.05 -18.39
CA SER A 7 -13.18 -2.76 -18.40
C SER A 7 -12.72 -2.47 -16.97
N PRO A 8 -11.45 -2.07 -16.74
CA PRO A 8 -11.03 -1.66 -15.41
C PRO A 8 -11.87 -0.45 -15.04
N ILE A 9 -12.39 -0.48 -13.82
CA ILE A 9 -13.17 0.59 -13.23
C ILE A 9 -12.22 1.78 -13.03
N SER A 10 -11.96 2.55 -14.08
CA SER A 10 -11.52 3.93 -13.93
C SER A 10 -12.72 4.70 -13.43
N GLU A 11 -12.94 4.65 -12.12
CA GLU A 11 -13.88 5.54 -11.45
C GLU A 11 -13.52 6.97 -11.86
N ASN A 12 -14.46 7.65 -12.52
CA ASN A 12 -14.28 9.03 -12.98
C ASN A 12 -14.18 9.95 -11.76
N PHE A 13 -12.99 10.05 -11.16
CA PHE A 13 -12.71 10.92 -10.01
C PHE A 13 -13.08 12.39 -10.27
N ASP A 14 -13.09 12.83 -11.53
CA ASP A 14 -13.50 14.19 -11.91
C ASP A 14 -15.01 14.47 -11.72
N SER A 15 -15.84 13.43 -11.61
CA SER A 15 -17.28 13.57 -11.37
C SER A 15 -17.65 13.68 -9.89
N LEU A 16 -16.69 13.44 -8.99
CA LEU A 16 -16.94 13.48 -7.55
C LEU A 16 -17.05 14.93 -7.04
N PRO A 17 -17.98 15.19 -6.10
CA PRO A 17 -18.04 16.45 -5.38
C PRO A 17 -16.66 16.83 -4.81
N ARG A 18 -16.35 18.12 -4.82
CA ARG A 18 -15.04 18.62 -4.35
C ARG A 18 -14.74 18.15 -2.93
N GLU A 19 -15.74 18.11 -2.06
CA GLU A 19 -15.61 17.69 -0.66
C GLU A 19 -15.09 16.24 -0.57
N VAL A 20 -15.71 15.32 -1.30
CA VAL A 20 -15.29 13.90 -1.37
C VAL A 20 -13.86 13.77 -1.88
N ARG A 21 -13.48 14.54 -2.91
CA ARG A 21 -12.10 14.53 -3.43
C ARG A 21 -11.10 15.02 -2.39
N VAL A 22 -11.44 16.06 -1.63
CA VAL A 22 -10.56 16.59 -0.58
C VAL A 22 -10.43 15.58 0.57
N ASP A 23 -11.50 14.89 0.94
CA ASP A 23 -11.43 13.85 1.98
C ASP A 23 -10.59 12.65 1.55
N ASN A 24 -10.69 12.22 0.29
CA ASN A 24 -9.80 11.19 -0.24
C ASN A 24 -8.32 11.61 -0.18
N LEU A 25 -8.01 12.88 -0.47
CA LEU A 25 -6.64 13.38 -0.34
C LEU A 25 -6.16 13.42 1.12
N ARG A 26 -7.05 13.71 2.07
CA ARG A 26 -6.72 13.63 3.51
C ARG A 26 -6.40 12.20 3.91
N ASN A 27 -7.22 11.23 3.50
CA ASN A 27 -6.96 9.81 3.77
C ASN A 27 -5.61 9.37 3.19
N VAL A 28 -5.32 9.76 1.94
CA VAL A 28 -4.02 9.47 1.32
C VAL A 28 -2.88 10.12 2.10
N LEU A 29 -3.04 11.36 2.54
CA LEU A 29 -2.01 12.05 3.32
C LEU A 29 -1.76 11.35 4.67
N GLU A 30 -2.81 10.93 5.37
CA GLU A 30 -2.71 10.17 6.61
C GLU A 30 -1.97 8.85 6.41
N THR A 31 -2.30 8.10 5.35
CA THR A 31 -1.56 6.88 4.99
C THR A 31 -0.07 7.15 4.76
N LEU A 32 0.26 8.23 4.05
CA LEU A 32 1.66 8.61 3.79
C LEU A 32 2.39 9.02 5.08
N GLN A 33 1.70 9.69 6.01
CA GLN A 33 2.27 10.04 7.31
C GLN A 33 2.54 8.79 8.16
N ILE A 34 1.60 7.84 8.17
CA ILE A 34 1.80 6.56 8.89
C ILE A 34 2.99 5.81 8.31
N ALA A 35 3.11 5.72 6.98
CA ALA A 35 4.26 5.08 6.33
C ALA A 35 5.60 5.78 6.67
N ASP A 36 5.60 7.12 6.70
CA ASP A 36 6.79 7.90 7.07
C ASP A 36 7.20 7.66 8.53
N GLU A 37 6.24 7.60 9.47
CA GLU A 37 6.52 7.31 10.88
C GLU A 37 7.01 5.86 11.08
N ILE A 38 6.40 4.87 10.41
CA ILE A 38 6.88 3.49 10.42
C ILE A 38 8.33 3.42 9.94
N ALA A 39 8.65 4.12 8.85
CA ALA A 39 9.98 4.14 8.29
C ALA A 39 11.00 4.84 9.19
N LYS A 40 10.64 5.98 9.79
CA LYS A 40 11.51 6.71 10.73
C LYS A 40 11.85 5.91 11.97
N GLN A 41 10.87 5.18 12.52
CA GLN A 41 11.06 4.39 13.74
C GLN A 41 11.67 3.00 13.44
N GLY A 42 11.71 2.59 12.17
CA GLY A 42 12.18 1.26 11.77
C GLY A 42 11.29 0.13 12.28
N TYR A 43 9.97 0.36 12.36
CA TYR A 43 9.04 -0.67 12.80
C TYR A 43 8.92 -1.80 11.78
N LEU A 44 8.81 -3.03 12.30
CA LEU A 44 8.47 -4.20 11.52
C LEU A 44 6.95 -4.36 11.50
N ILE A 45 6.38 -4.47 10.31
CA ILE A 45 4.94 -4.64 10.12
C ILE A 45 4.65 -5.95 9.38
N THR A 46 3.48 -6.51 9.60
CA THR A 46 3.04 -7.75 8.96
C THR A 46 2.62 -7.52 7.51
N SER A 47 2.57 -8.58 6.70
CA SER A 47 2.02 -8.50 5.33
C SER A 47 0.60 -7.92 5.28
N SER A 48 -0.22 -8.14 6.32
CA SER A 48 -1.58 -7.62 6.37
C SER A 48 -1.59 -6.11 6.62
N GLU A 49 -0.85 -5.63 7.62
CA GLU A 49 -0.76 -4.19 7.92
C GLU A 49 -0.13 -3.41 6.75
N LEU A 50 0.88 -3.99 6.09
CA LEU A 50 1.44 -3.41 4.88
C LEU A 50 0.43 -3.38 3.73
N ALA A 51 -0.40 -4.41 3.60
CA ALA A 51 -1.44 -4.46 2.59
C ALA A 51 -2.53 -3.41 2.84
N ASP A 52 -2.92 -3.22 4.10
CA ASP A 52 -3.86 -2.17 4.54
C ASP A 52 -3.30 -0.77 4.24
N LEU A 53 -2.00 -0.53 4.49
CA LEU A 53 -1.33 0.73 4.14
C LEU A 53 -1.25 0.98 2.64
N MET A 54 -1.11 -0.07 1.84
CA MET A 54 -0.98 0.02 0.39
C MET A 54 -2.33 0.03 -0.33
N ASP A 55 -3.43 -0.25 0.38
CA ASP A 55 -4.76 -0.53 -0.18
C ASP A 55 -4.71 -1.66 -1.23
N VAL A 56 -4.06 -2.78 -0.87
CA VAL A 56 -3.96 -3.98 -1.71
C VAL A 56 -4.27 -5.24 -0.90
N ASN A 57 -4.34 -6.39 -1.57
CA ASN A 57 -4.44 -7.68 -0.87
C ASN A 57 -3.08 -8.12 -0.33
N ALA A 58 -3.06 -8.79 0.83
CA ALA A 58 -1.84 -9.34 1.42
C ALA A 58 -1.07 -10.31 0.49
N SER A 59 -1.79 -11.01 -0.40
CA SER A 59 -1.17 -11.86 -1.44
C SER A 59 -0.40 -11.06 -2.50
N ALA A 60 -0.78 -9.81 -2.75
CA ALA A 60 -0.06 -8.90 -3.65
C ALA A 60 1.24 -8.39 -3.02
N VAL A 61 1.29 -8.27 -1.69
CA VAL A 61 2.51 -7.91 -0.95
C VAL A 61 3.51 -9.08 -1.01
N THR A 62 3.06 -10.30 -0.71
CA THR A 62 3.97 -11.46 -0.65
C THR A 62 4.47 -11.94 -2.00
N SER A 63 3.75 -11.63 -3.09
CA SER A 63 4.14 -12.00 -4.45
C SER A 63 5.15 -11.06 -5.10
N ARG A 64 5.38 -9.85 -4.55
CA ARG A 64 6.31 -8.85 -5.09
C ARG A 64 7.80 -9.19 -4.92
N GLY A 65 8.12 -10.19 -4.11
CA GLY A 65 9.49 -10.66 -3.88
C GLY A 65 10.01 -10.30 -2.50
N GLU A 66 11.32 -10.07 -2.36
CA GLU A 66 11.97 -9.76 -1.08
C GLU A 66 12.21 -8.27 -0.87
N PHE A 67 12.35 -7.50 -1.95
CA PHE A 67 12.62 -6.06 -1.90
C PHE A 67 11.95 -5.35 -3.07
N TRP A 68 11.28 -4.24 -2.82
CA TRP A 68 10.73 -3.38 -3.87
C TRP A 68 10.53 -1.94 -3.40
N ALA A 69 10.42 -1.02 -4.35
CA ALA A 69 10.04 0.36 -4.08
C ALA A 69 8.52 0.53 -4.09
N TRP A 70 7.99 1.30 -3.13
CA TRP A 70 6.62 1.76 -3.07
C TRP A 70 6.62 3.27 -2.78
N ARG A 71 6.21 4.06 -3.79
CA ARG A 71 6.25 5.54 -3.72
C ARG A 71 7.63 6.05 -3.30
N ASN A 72 7.73 6.64 -2.11
CA ASN A 72 8.96 7.24 -1.56
C ASN A 72 9.70 6.28 -0.61
N TRP A 73 9.30 5.01 -0.55
CA TRP A 73 9.82 4.04 0.40
C TRP A 73 10.31 2.76 -0.26
N SER A 74 11.33 2.16 0.32
CA SER A 74 11.75 0.80 0.03
C SER A 74 11.13 -0.14 1.05
N VAL A 75 10.55 -1.22 0.57
CA VAL A 75 9.96 -2.27 1.38
C VAL A 75 10.85 -3.50 1.27
N SER A 76 11.28 -4.03 2.41
CA SER A 76 12.18 -5.18 2.49
C SER A 76 11.60 -6.27 3.39
N ARG A 77 11.73 -7.52 2.97
CA ARG A 77 11.36 -8.69 3.75
C ARG A 77 12.44 -8.95 4.79
N VAL A 78 12.10 -8.87 6.07
CA VAL A 78 13.09 -9.07 7.13
C VAL A 78 13.12 -10.53 7.57
N ARG A 79 11.97 -11.06 7.99
CA ARG A 79 11.89 -12.44 8.48
C ARG A 79 10.47 -12.99 8.40
N ARG A 80 10.35 -14.30 8.60
CA ARG A 80 9.07 -14.97 8.79
C ARG A 80 8.93 -15.37 10.25
N GLU A 81 7.84 -14.97 10.88
CA GLU A 81 7.50 -15.33 12.25
C GLU A 81 6.22 -16.18 12.21
N GLY A 82 6.39 -17.51 12.32
CA GLY A 82 5.30 -18.47 12.13
C GLY A 82 4.65 -18.36 10.75
N ASN A 83 3.37 -18.00 10.71
CA ASN A 83 2.65 -17.78 9.45
C ASN A 83 2.73 -16.34 8.92
N GLN A 84 3.33 -15.42 9.67
CA GLN A 84 3.43 -14.02 9.29
C GLN A 84 4.80 -13.71 8.68
N ILE A 85 4.82 -12.81 7.72
CA ILE A 85 6.04 -12.24 7.18
C ILE A 85 6.12 -10.81 7.69
N LEU A 86 7.27 -10.48 8.26
CA LEU A 86 7.58 -9.14 8.74
C LEU A 86 8.36 -8.38 7.66
N TRP A 87 7.89 -7.17 7.40
CA TRP A 87 8.39 -6.23 6.44
C TRP A 87 8.91 -5.00 7.17
N GLN A 88 9.96 -4.43 6.63
CA GLN A 88 10.46 -3.13 7.04
C GLN A 88 10.25 -2.15 5.89
N ILE A 89 9.85 -0.93 6.23
CA ILE A 89 9.74 0.19 5.31
C ILE A 89 10.87 1.15 5.65
N GLU A 90 11.58 1.64 4.64
CA GLU A 90 12.62 2.66 4.78
C GLU A 90 12.40 3.77 3.75
N ARG A 91 12.76 5.00 4.07
CA ARG A 91 12.62 6.12 3.14
C ARG A 91 13.74 6.07 2.10
N ILE A 92 13.37 6.17 0.82
CA ILE A 92 14.32 6.30 -0.29
C ILE A 92 14.70 7.79 -0.36
N ASP A 93 15.98 8.10 -0.14
CA ASP A 93 16.55 9.45 -0.26
C ASP A 93 16.80 9.82 -1.73
#